data_AF-A0A553ZXJ6-F1
#
_entry.id   AF-A0A553ZXJ6-F1
#
_cell.length_a   1.000
_cell.length_b   1.000
_cell.length_c   1.000
_cell.angle_alpha   90.00
_cell.angle_beta   90.00
_cell.angle_gamma   90.00
#
_symmetry.space_group_name_H-M   'P 1'
#
loop_
_entity.id
_entity.type
_entity.pdbx_description
1 polymer ?
#
loop_
_entity_poly.entity_id
_entity_poly.type
_entity_poly.pdbx_seq_one_letter_code
_entity_poly.pdbx_strand_id
1 'polypeptide(L)'
;MVVLSEWIFQFLLVGVLVIIALGGALVATRFSKEKKKNKRNDHIMAILISAFCVATYFSVTQIIPQAFDGDLIVTENQERSVEQAHVRFISLPFPYKMNEYELQPVSMMLNHSEREEVIMVETNDFTQLTAFASDNPSFVRSDRSVNMVQYVQQVIQPVANDIAEQASSEDELSEYILSELSLQFPAHDFYSQGS
;
A
#
# COMPACT_ATOMS: atom_id res chain seq x y z
N MET A 1 4.60 -10.48 6.29
CA MET A 1 3.64 -10.97 7.33
C MET A 1 2.62 -9.91 7.77
N VAL A 2 2.37 -8.86 6.97
CA VAL A 2 1.50 -7.71 7.33
C VAL A 2 0.11 -7.81 6.68
N VAL A 3 0.00 -8.49 5.54
CA VAL A 3 -1.26 -8.64 4.78
C VAL A 3 -2.31 -9.43 5.56
N LEU A 4 -1.91 -10.47 6.32
CA LEU A 4 -2.86 -11.26 7.12
C LEU A 4 -3.46 -10.47 8.29
N SER A 5 -2.70 -9.53 8.89
CA SER A 5 -3.18 -8.73 10.02
C SER A 5 -4.21 -7.68 9.63
N GLU A 6 -4.14 -7.17 8.40
CA GLU A 6 -5.01 -6.10 7.93
C GLU A 6 -6.45 -6.59 7.70
N TRP A 7 -6.61 -7.75 7.06
CA TRP A 7 -7.92 -8.39 6.87
C TRP A 7 -8.58 -8.77 8.19
N ILE A 8 -7.81 -9.25 9.17
CA ILE A 8 -8.32 -9.59 10.51
C ILE A 8 -8.81 -8.34 11.23
N PHE A 9 -8.05 -7.25 11.15
CA PHE A 9 -8.43 -5.97 11.75
C PHE A 9 -9.74 -5.43 11.16
N GLN A 10 -9.84 -5.39 9.82
CA GLN A 10 -11.05 -4.93 9.13
C GLN A 10 -12.26 -5.82 9.47
N PHE A 11 -12.07 -7.14 9.52
CA PHE A 11 -13.13 -8.09 9.88
C PHE A 11 -13.64 -7.88 11.32
N LEU A 12 -12.75 -7.64 12.29
CA LEU A 12 -13.11 -7.33 13.66
C LEU A 12 -13.87 -6.01 13.77
N LEU A 13 -13.43 -4.97 13.04
CA LEU A 13 -14.06 -3.65 13.05
C LEU A 13 -15.50 -3.71 12.50
N VAL A 14 -15.71 -4.42 11.38
CA VAL A 14 -17.05 -4.69 10.84
C VAL A 14 -17.91 -5.47 11.85
N GLY A 15 -17.34 -6.48 12.50
CA GLY A 15 -18.02 -7.25 13.54
C GLY A 15 -18.51 -6.37 14.70
N VAL A 16 -17.69 -5.44 15.17
CA VAL A 16 -18.05 -4.49 16.23
C VAL A 16 -19.18 -3.56 15.79
N LEU A 17 -19.13 -3.03 14.56
CA LEU A 17 -20.20 -2.17 14.02
C LEU A 17 -21.54 -2.90 13.93
N VAL A 18 -21.54 -4.16 13.48
CA VAL A 18 -22.75 -4.99 13.40
C VAL A 18 -23.34 -5.25 14.79
N ILE A 19 -22.51 -5.53 15.80
CA ILE A 19 -22.96 -5.72 17.19
C ILE A 19 -23.59 -4.42 17.74
N ILE A 20 -22.98 -3.26 17.49
CA ILE A 20 -23.53 -1.97 17.92
C ILE A 20 -24.87 -1.69 17.24
N ALA A 21 -24.98 -1.94 15.93
CA ALA A 21 -26.22 -1.75 15.18
C ALA A 21 -27.34 -2.69 15.66
N LEU A 22 -27.06 -3.97 15.86
CA LEU A 22 -28.02 -4.95 16.39
C LEU A 22 -28.43 -4.61 17.83
N GLY A 23 -27.47 -4.22 18.68
CA GLY A 23 -27.73 -3.78 20.05
C GLY A 23 -28.63 -2.54 20.08
N GLY A 24 -28.35 -1.55 19.24
CA GLY A 24 -29.18 -0.35 19.07
C GLY A 24 -30.60 -0.69 18.61
N ALA A 25 -30.75 -1.56 17.61
CA ALA A 25 -32.05 -1.98 17.09
C ALA A 25 -32.87 -2.78 18.11
N LEU A 26 -32.26 -3.68 18.87
CA LEU A 26 -32.92 -4.43 19.95
C LEU A 26 -33.40 -3.52 21.08
N VAL A 27 -32.59 -2.53 21.46
CA VAL A 27 -32.96 -1.54 22.48
C VAL A 27 -34.10 -0.66 21.97
N ALA A 28 -34.03 -0.18 20.72
CA ALA A 28 -35.07 0.66 20.11
C ALA A 28 -36.42 -0.07 19.98
N THR A 29 -36.41 -1.33 19.55
CA THR A 29 -37.63 -2.15 19.39
C THR A 29 -38.29 -2.52 20.72
N ARG A 30 -37.50 -2.74 21.79
CA ARG A 30 -38.06 -2.90 23.16
C ARG A 30 -38.66 -1.60 23.68
N PHE A 31 -38.03 -0.45 23.39
CA PHE A 31 -38.53 0.87 23.80
C PHE A 31 -39.86 1.26 23.14
N SER A 32 -40.05 0.95 21.86
CA SER A 32 -41.31 1.25 21.16
C SER A 32 -42.53 0.55 21.77
N LYS A 33 -42.32 -0.48 22.60
CA LYS A 33 -43.39 -1.24 23.26
C LYS A 33 -43.68 -0.77 24.69
N GLU A 34 -42.78 -0.02 25.34
CA GLU A 34 -42.95 0.44 26.72
C GLU A 34 -43.41 1.91 26.78
N LYS A 35 -44.62 2.17 27.33
CA LYS A 35 -45.19 3.52 27.48
C LYS A 35 -44.50 4.40 28.54
N LYS A 36 -43.59 3.86 29.36
CA LYS A 36 -42.91 4.58 30.45
C LYS A 36 -41.43 4.79 30.11
N LYS A 37 -41.03 6.06 30.04
CA LYS A 37 -39.66 6.49 29.77
C LYS A 37 -38.76 6.15 30.98
N ASN A 38 -37.75 5.30 30.78
CA ASN A 38 -36.79 4.90 31.83
C ASN A 38 -35.44 5.61 31.61
N LYS A 39 -35.02 6.44 32.58
CA LYS A 39 -33.74 7.19 32.54
C LYS A 39 -32.51 6.30 32.31
N ARG A 40 -32.50 5.06 32.82
CA ARG A 40 -31.38 4.13 32.63
C ARG A 40 -31.20 3.78 31.15
N ASN A 41 -32.31 3.65 30.43
CA ASN A 41 -32.26 3.24 29.04
C ASN A 41 -31.89 4.41 28.11
N ASP A 42 -32.20 5.65 28.49
CA ASP A 42 -31.70 6.86 27.80
C ASP A 42 -30.16 6.94 27.87
N HIS A 43 -29.55 6.60 29.02
CA HIS A 43 -28.10 6.49 29.15
C HIS A 43 -27.50 5.40 28.26
N ILE A 44 -28.15 4.22 28.19
CA ILE A 44 -27.69 3.12 27.32
C ILE A 44 -27.73 3.54 25.84
N MET A 45 -28.80 4.21 25.41
CA MET A 45 -28.90 4.74 24.04
C MET A 45 -27.84 5.80 23.75
N ALA A 46 -27.59 6.71 24.68
CA ALA A 46 -26.52 7.71 24.52
C ALA A 46 -25.13 7.06 24.38
N ILE A 47 -24.85 6.00 25.16
CA ILE A 47 -23.61 5.22 25.04
C ILE A 47 -23.51 4.54 23.68
N LEU A 48 -24.59 3.90 23.19
CA LEU A 48 -24.60 3.23 21.89
C LEU A 48 -24.41 4.21 20.73
N ILE A 49 -25.06 5.38 20.78
CA ILE A 49 -24.90 6.44 19.77
C ILE A 49 -23.47 6.98 19.80
N SER A 50 -22.91 7.23 20.99
CA SER A 50 -21.52 7.68 21.12
C SER A 50 -20.54 6.65 20.57
N ALA A 51 -20.72 5.36 20.91
CA ALA A 51 -19.93 4.26 20.38
C ALA A 51 -20.05 4.16 18.85
N PHE A 52 -21.25 4.34 18.30
CA PHE A 52 -21.48 4.38 16.86
C PHE A 52 -20.76 5.55 16.18
N CYS A 53 -20.83 6.76 16.76
CA CYS A 53 -20.10 7.92 16.24
C CYS A 53 -18.58 7.69 16.26
N VAL A 54 -18.04 7.13 17.34
CA VAL A 54 -16.61 6.80 17.45
C VAL A 54 -16.21 5.73 16.42
N ALA A 55 -16.99 4.65 16.30
CA ALA A 55 -16.73 3.59 15.33
C ALA A 55 -16.80 4.10 13.89
N THR A 56 -17.78 4.97 13.58
CA THR A 56 -17.89 5.62 12.27
C THR A 56 -16.71 6.54 12.00
N TYR A 57 -16.29 7.34 12.98
CA TYR A 57 -15.09 8.18 12.87
C TYR A 57 -13.85 7.34 12.54
N PHE A 58 -13.61 6.26 13.29
CA PHE A 58 -12.48 5.38 13.02
C PHE A 58 -12.57 4.72 11.63
N SER A 59 -13.77 4.29 11.23
CA SER A 59 -14.01 3.71 9.91
C SER A 59 -13.66 4.69 8.79
N VAL A 60 -14.10 5.95 8.90
CA VAL A 60 -13.78 6.99 7.91
C VAL A 60 -12.29 7.30 7.92
N THR A 61 -11.65 7.36 9.09
CA THR A 61 -10.20 7.63 9.16
C THR A 61 -9.34 6.52 8.57
N GLN A 62 -9.83 5.27 8.53
CA GLN A 62 -9.13 4.17 7.87
C GLN A 62 -9.22 4.24 6.35
N ILE A 63 -10.28 4.86 5.83
CA ILE A 63 -10.50 5.00 4.37
C ILE A 63 -9.65 6.13 3.79
N ILE A 64 -9.35 7.16 4.60
CA ILE A 64 -8.52 8.29 4.16
C ILE A 64 -7.05 7.90 4.32
N PRO A 65 -6.30 7.72 3.21
CA PRO A 65 -4.90 7.37 3.32
C PRO A 65 -4.07 8.54 3.87
N GLN A 66 -2.96 8.20 4.51
CA GLN A 66 -2.10 9.11 5.26
C GLN A 66 -0.63 8.85 4.88
N ALA A 67 0.14 9.92 4.80
CA ALA A 67 1.59 9.89 4.66
C ALA A 67 2.28 10.50 5.89
N PHE A 68 3.49 10.02 6.15
CA PHE A 68 4.36 10.45 7.22
C PHE A 68 5.59 11.17 6.67
N ASP A 69 6.33 11.82 7.55
CA ASP A 69 7.62 12.43 7.21
C ASP A 69 8.55 11.41 6.55
N GLY A 70 9.21 11.81 5.46
CA GLY A 70 10.05 10.94 4.64
C GLY A 70 9.32 10.14 3.56
N ASP A 71 7.98 9.99 3.64
CA ASP A 71 7.21 9.35 2.57
C ASP A 71 7.17 10.23 1.31
N LEU A 72 7.04 9.59 0.15
CA LEU A 72 6.83 10.28 -1.12
C LEU A 72 5.36 10.19 -1.51
N ILE A 73 4.74 11.35 -1.75
CA ILE A 73 3.40 11.44 -2.35
C ILE A 73 3.59 11.59 -3.85
N VAL A 74 2.94 10.71 -4.61
CA VAL A 74 3.01 10.70 -6.05
C VAL A 74 1.61 10.86 -6.62
N THR A 75 1.50 11.77 -7.57
CA THR A 75 0.29 12.04 -8.36
C THR A 75 0.65 11.95 -9.83
N GLU A 76 -0.35 11.89 -10.71
CA GLU A 76 -0.16 11.71 -12.16
C GLU A 76 0.89 12.64 -12.80
N ASN A 77 1.12 13.84 -12.24
CA ASN A 77 2.02 14.84 -12.84
C ASN A 77 3.09 15.37 -11.88
N GLN A 78 3.08 14.97 -10.61
CA GLN A 78 3.95 15.55 -9.59
C GLN A 78 4.32 14.54 -8.51
N GLU A 79 5.59 14.58 -8.14
CA GLU A 79 6.16 13.92 -6.97
C GLU A 79 6.45 14.97 -5.91
N ARG A 80 6.11 14.65 -4.66
CA ARG A 80 6.36 15.54 -3.54
C ARG A 80 6.72 14.73 -2.30
N SER A 81 7.90 15.01 -1.77
CA SER A 81 8.29 14.51 -0.45
C SER A 81 7.49 15.20 0.65
N VAL A 82 7.17 14.43 1.69
CA VAL A 82 6.43 14.90 2.85
C VAL A 82 7.42 15.48 3.85
N GLU A 83 7.41 16.80 3.99
CA GLU A 83 8.29 17.55 4.89
C GLU A 83 7.72 17.72 6.31
N GLN A 84 6.50 17.23 6.57
CA GLN A 84 5.80 17.37 7.85
C GLN A 84 5.44 16.00 8.41
N ALA A 85 5.48 15.87 9.74
CA ALA A 85 5.27 14.61 10.46
C ALA A 85 4.04 13.76 10.03
N HIS A 86 2.97 14.38 9.52
CA HIS A 86 1.77 13.66 9.07
C HIS A 86 0.91 14.53 8.15
N VAL A 87 0.59 14.02 6.94
CA VAL A 87 -0.33 14.63 5.98
C VAL A 87 -1.48 13.68 5.63
N ARG A 88 -2.72 14.22 5.56
CA ARG A 88 -3.93 13.49 5.14
C ARG A 88 -4.35 13.87 3.72
N PHE A 89 -4.74 12.89 2.91
CA PHE A 89 -5.06 13.09 1.48
C PHE A 89 -6.54 13.43 1.20
N ILE A 90 -7.05 14.54 1.75
CA ILE A 90 -8.49 14.86 1.63
C ILE A 90 -8.87 15.42 0.25
N SER A 91 -7.93 16.06 -0.46
CA SER A 91 -8.20 16.82 -1.69
C SER A 91 -7.30 16.45 -2.87
N LEU A 92 -6.47 15.41 -2.73
CA LEU A 92 -5.59 14.98 -3.82
C LEU A 92 -6.35 14.05 -4.77
N PRO A 93 -6.36 14.32 -6.08
CA PRO A 93 -6.89 13.38 -7.06
C PRO A 93 -5.92 12.20 -7.20
N PHE A 94 -6.39 11.00 -6.85
CA PHE A 94 -5.70 9.72 -7.01
C PHE A 94 -4.24 9.66 -6.51
N PRO A 95 -3.94 10.08 -5.26
CA PRO A 95 -2.58 10.02 -4.75
C PRO A 95 -2.17 8.58 -4.45
N TYR A 96 -0.95 8.25 -4.82
CA TYR A 96 -0.22 7.10 -4.31
C TYR A 96 0.82 7.55 -3.30
N LYS A 97 1.15 6.65 -2.38
CA LYS A 97 2.20 6.86 -1.39
C LYS A 97 3.31 5.83 -1.60
N MET A 98 4.56 6.28 -1.57
CA MET A 98 5.71 5.39 -1.39
C MET A 98 6.19 5.56 0.03
N ASN A 99 6.25 4.46 0.78
CA ASN A 99 6.77 4.54 2.13
C ASN A 99 8.28 4.80 2.08
N GLU A 100 8.84 5.48 3.08
CA GLU A 100 10.28 5.79 3.14
C GLU A 100 11.18 4.56 2.90
N TYR A 101 10.82 3.39 3.44
CA TYR A 101 11.57 2.15 3.26
C TYR A 101 11.50 1.58 1.83
N GLU A 102 10.54 2.02 1.02
CA GLU A 102 10.38 1.62 -0.39
C GLU A 102 11.12 2.56 -1.35
N LEU A 103 11.64 3.68 -0.84
CA LEU A 103 12.54 4.57 -1.58
C LEU A 103 13.96 4.02 -1.65
N GLN A 104 14.28 3.01 -0.84
CA GLN A 104 15.58 2.35 -0.86
C GLN A 104 15.68 1.40 -2.07
N PRO A 105 16.89 1.22 -2.64
CA PRO A 105 17.11 0.27 -3.71
C PRO A 105 16.65 -1.14 -3.35
N VAL A 106 15.86 -1.76 -4.22
CA VAL A 106 15.34 -3.13 -4.04
C VAL A 106 16.33 -4.10 -4.67
N SER A 107 16.78 -5.09 -3.91
CA SER A 107 17.63 -6.15 -4.45
C SER A 107 16.80 -7.20 -5.19
N MET A 108 17.31 -7.64 -6.34
CA MET A 108 16.82 -8.81 -7.05
C MET A 108 17.99 -9.78 -7.30
N MET A 109 17.72 -11.07 -7.15
CA MET A 109 18.68 -12.13 -7.49
C MET A 109 18.45 -12.60 -8.92
N LEU A 110 19.54 -12.65 -9.68
CA LEU A 110 19.63 -13.32 -10.95
C LEU A 110 20.40 -14.62 -10.79
N ASN A 111 19.78 -15.70 -11.23
CA ASN A 111 20.38 -17.03 -11.23
C ASN A 111 20.59 -17.43 -12.69
N HIS A 112 21.83 -17.35 -13.17
CA HIS A 112 22.18 -17.77 -14.53
C HIS A 112 23.48 -18.56 -14.51
N SER A 113 23.45 -19.76 -15.13
CA SER A 113 24.64 -20.59 -15.42
C SER A 113 25.65 -20.67 -14.26
N GLU A 114 25.16 -21.08 -13.09
CA GLU A 114 25.94 -21.27 -11.84
C GLU A 114 26.46 -19.99 -11.15
N ARG A 115 26.13 -18.80 -11.65
CA ARG A 115 26.40 -17.52 -10.98
C ARG A 115 25.13 -16.96 -10.35
N GLU A 116 25.24 -16.57 -9.08
CA GLU A 116 24.25 -15.73 -8.39
C GLU A 116 24.75 -14.29 -8.46
N GLU A 117 24.00 -13.44 -9.15
CA GLU A 117 24.26 -12.00 -9.18
C GLU A 117 23.13 -11.25 -8.47
N VAL A 118 23.50 -10.27 -7.65
CA VAL A 118 22.54 -9.38 -7.01
C VAL A 118 22.55 -8.04 -7.74
N ILE A 119 21.43 -7.74 -8.39
CA ILE A 119 21.19 -6.44 -9.00
C ILE A 119 20.34 -5.60 -8.04
N MET A 120 20.77 -4.37 -7.82
CA MET A 120 20.03 -3.35 -7.10
C MET A 120 19.20 -2.55 -8.10
N VAL A 121 17.93 -2.37 -7.78
CA VAL A 121 16.97 -1.58 -8.56
C VAL A 121 16.65 -0.33 -7.77
N GLU A 122 17.18 0.80 -8.21
CA GLU A 122 16.87 2.13 -7.69
C GLU A 122 15.83 2.80 -8.59
N THR A 123 14.86 3.50 -8.01
CA THR A 123 13.79 4.14 -8.77
C THR A 123 13.96 5.65 -8.67
N ASN A 124 14.11 6.30 -9.81
CA ASN A 124 14.35 7.74 -9.91
C ASN A 124 13.11 8.54 -10.32
N ASP A 125 12.17 7.89 -10.99
CA ASP A 125 10.91 8.47 -11.44
C ASP A 125 9.75 7.59 -10.95
N PHE A 126 9.15 8.00 -9.83
CA PHE A 126 8.02 7.29 -9.24
C PHE A 126 6.71 7.60 -9.95
N THR A 127 6.64 8.67 -10.75
CA THR A 127 5.47 9.06 -11.53
C THR A 127 5.10 7.96 -12.53
N GLN A 128 6.08 7.46 -13.30
CA GLN A 128 5.86 6.38 -14.27
C GLN A 128 5.39 5.07 -13.59
N LEU A 129 5.98 4.76 -12.44
CA LEU A 129 5.61 3.59 -11.65
C LEU A 129 4.14 3.67 -11.18
N THR A 130 3.66 4.85 -10.80
CA THR A 130 2.25 4.98 -10.36
C THR A 130 1.23 4.85 -11.49
N ALA A 131 1.60 5.21 -12.72
CA ALA A 131 0.75 4.93 -13.89
C ALA A 131 0.57 3.42 -14.06
N PHE A 132 1.66 2.65 -13.94
CA PHE A 132 1.60 1.18 -13.94
C PHE A 132 0.75 0.62 -12.79
N ALA A 133 0.90 1.16 -11.59
CA ALA A 133 0.12 0.73 -10.41
C ALA A 133 -1.38 1.07 -10.51
N SER A 134 -1.73 2.13 -11.24
CA SER A 134 -3.12 2.49 -11.56
C SER A 134 -3.77 1.44 -12.47
N ASP A 135 -3.04 0.98 -13.48
CA ASP A 135 -3.53 -0.06 -14.39
C ASP A 135 -3.52 -1.46 -13.75
N ASN A 136 -2.73 -1.65 -12.69
CA ASN A 136 -2.56 -2.92 -12.01
C ASN A 136 -2.80 -2.80 -10.49
N PRO A 137 -4.06 -2.76 -10.04
CA PRO A 137 -4.41 -2.51 -8.63
C PRO A 137 -3.90 -3.58 -7.65
N SER A 138 -3.42 -4.73 -8.13
CA SER A 138 -2.80 -5.79 -7.30
C SER A 138 -1.47 -5.38 -6.67
N PHE A 139 -0.82 -4.32 -7.16
CA PHE A 139 0.43 -3.78 -6.61
C PHE A 139 0.19 -2.66 -5.60
N VAL A 140 -1.07 -2.26 -5.40
CA VAL A 140 -1.48 -1.17 -4.52
C VAL A 140 -2.09 -1.77 -3.26
N ARG A 141 -1.53 -1.42 -2.10
CA ARG A 141 -2.07 -1.80 -0.80
C ARG A 141 -3.34 -1.02 -0.47
N SER A 142 -4.07 -1.44 0.55
CA SER A 142 -5.35 -0.82 0.91
C SER A 142 -5.19 0.66 1.31
N ASP A 143 -4.01 1.03 1.84
CA ASP A 143 -3.64 2.39 2.21
C ASP A 143 -3.10 3.23 1.04
N ARG A 144 -3.30 2.78 -0.21
CA ARG A 144 -2.79 3.41 -1.44
C ARG A 144 -1.26 3.45 -1.54
N SER A 145 -0.54 2.68 -0.73
CA SER A 145 0.90 2.50 -0.94
C SER A 145 1.21 1.50 -2.05
N VAL A 146 2.26 1.76 -2.82
CA VAL A 146 2.71 0.84 -3.87
C VAL A 146 3.73 -0.15 -3.31
N ASN A 147 3.56 -1.43 -3.61
CA ASN A 147 4.50 -2.47 -3.15
C ASN A 147 5.67 -2.65 -4.11
N MET A 148 6.75 -1.90 -3.88
CA MET A 148 7.95 -1.92 -4.74
C MET A 148 8.58 -3.30 -4.89
N VAL A 149 8.70 -4.06 -3.80
CA VAL A 149 9.28 -5.42 -3.83
C VAL A 149 8.48 -6.33 -4.77
N GLN A 150 7.15 -6.27 -4.68
CA GLN A 150 6.29 -7.08 -5.52
C GLN A 150 6.34 -6.64 -6.99
N TYR A 151 6.43 -5.34 -7.25
CA TYR A 151 6.62 -4.81 -8.60
C TYR A 151 7.93 -5.32 -9.20
N VAL A 152 9.06 -5.21 -8.51
CA VAL A 152 10.35 -5.72 -8.99
C VAL A 152 10.26 -7.23 -9.27
N GLN A 153 9.69 -8.02 -8.36
CA GLN A 153 9.59 -9.47 -8.52
C GLN A 153 8.67 -9.93 -9.66
N GLN A 154 7.60 -9.19 -9.95
CA GLN A 154 6.58 -9.63 -10.92
C GLN A 154 6.74 -8.97 -12.29
N VAL A 155 7.46 -7.85 -12.37
CA VAL A 155 7.59 -7.05 -13.61
C VAL A 155 9.04 -7.04 -14.09
N ILE A 156 9.97 -6.60 -13.25
CA ILE A 156 11.37 -6.41 -13.65
C ILE A 156 12.12 -7.75 -13.68
N GLN A 157 11.99 -8.56 -12.64
CA GLN A 157 12.75 -9.80 -12.50
C GLN A 157 12.47 -10.82 -13.61
N PRO A 158 11.23 -11.03 -14.09
CA PRO A 158 10.98 -11.92 -15.23
C PRO A 158 11.70 -11.44 -16.50
N VAL A 159 11.65 -10.14 -16.80
CA VAL A 159 12.34 -9.56 -17.95
C VAL A 159 13.86 -9.71 -17.81
N ALA A 160 14.39 -9.50 -16.61
CA ALA A 160 15.81 -9.69 -16.33
C ALA A 160 16.25 -11.15 -16.55
N ASN A 161 15.43 -12.12 -16.14
CA ASN A 161 15.68 -13.54 -16.40
C ASN A 161 15.62 -13.86 -17.90
N ASP A 162 14.63 -13.33 -18.63
CA ASP A 162 14.50 -13.53 -20.08
C ASP A 162 15.71 -12.95 -20.85
N ILE A 163 16.22 -11.78 -20.44
CA ILE A 163 17.44 -11.19 -21.02
C ILE A 163 18.66 -12.07 -20.70
N ALA A 164 18.77 -12.56 -19.46
CA ALA A 164 19.85 -13.43 -19.05
C ALA A 164 19.86 -14.76 -19.82
N GLU A 165 18.69 -15.36 -20.11
CA GLU A 165 18.59 -16.56 -20.94
C GLU A 165 19.01 -16.35 -22.40
N GLN A 166 18.83 -15.14 -22.93
CA GLN A 166 19.19 -14.79 -24.31
C GLN A 166 20.66 -14.44 -24.48
N ALA A 167 21.34 -14.08 -23.40
CA ALA A 167 22.73 -13.70 -23.44
C ALA A 167 23.62 -14.91 -23.78
N SER A 168 24.46 -14.74 -24.80
CA SER A 168 25.25 -15.84 -25.37
C SER A 168 26.68 -15.93 -24.81
N SER A 169 27.11 -14.99 -23.96
CA SER A 169 28.47 -14.95 -23.39
C SER A 169 28.46 -14.55 -21.92
N GLU A 170 29.22 -15.29 -21.10
CA GLU A 170 29.27 -15.13 -19.64
C GLU A 170 30.14 -13.96 -19.15
N ASP A 171 31.01 -13.42 -20.01
CA ASP A 171 32.02 -12.42 -19.61
C ASP A 171 31.51 -10.97 -19.66
N GLU A 172 30.45 -10.69 -20.43
CA GLU A 172 29.79 -9.38 -20.55
C GLU A 172 28.32 -9.41 -20.09
N LEU A 173 27.90 -10.52 -19.49
CA LEU A 173 26.49 -10.80 -19.13
C LEU A 173 25.89 -9.70 -18.25
N SER A 174 26.60 -9.30 -17.20
CA SER A 174 26.12 -8.30 -16.24
C SER A 174 25.93 -6.93 -16.88
N GLU A 175 26.92 -6.45 -17.65
CA GLU A 175 26.85 -5.15 -18.32
C GLU A 175 25.74 -5.14 -19.39
N TYR A 176 25.60 -6.23 -20.15
CA TYR A 176 24.53 -6.39 -21.12
C TYR A 176 23.14 -6.36 -20.45
N ILE A 177 22.94 -7.14 -19.38
CA ILE A 177 21.67 -7.17 -18.64
C ILE A 177 21.33 -5.79 -18.08
N LEU A 178 22.28 -5.12 -17.43
CA LEU A 178 22.06 -3.78 -16.87
C LEU A 178 21.69 -2.77 -17.96
N SER A 179 22.34 -2.86 -19.13
CA SER A 179 22.05 -1.97 -20.27
C SER A 179 20.65 -2.20 -20.85
N GLU A 180 20.25 -3.45 -21.05
CA GLU A 180 18.93 -3.80 -21.59
C GLU A 180 17.80 -3.48 -20.60
N LEU A 181 18.02 -3.72 -19.31
CA LEU A 181 17.08 -3.32 -18.27
C LEU A 181 16.89 -1.80 -18.24
N SER A 182 17.97 -1.03 -18.33
CA SER A 182 17.90 0.44 -18.36
C SER A 182 17.14 0.95 -19.60
N LEU A 183 17.21 0.25 -20.73
CA LEU A 183 16.46 0.59 -21.94
C LEU A 183 14.96 0.31 -21.80
N GLN A 184 14.60 -0.83 -21.18
CA GLN A 184 13.20 -1.23 -21.02
C GLN A 184 12.50 -0.52 -19.85
N PHE A 185 13.27 -0.13 -18.82
CA PHE A 185 12.78 0.43 -17.58
C PHE A 185 13.46 1.78 -17.27
N PRO A 186 13.20 2.82 -18.06
CA PRO A 186 13.92 4.11 -17.97
C PRO A 186 13.67 4.88 -16.67
N ALA A 187 12.67 4.50 -15.87
CA ALA A 187 12.40 5.07 -14.56
C ALA A 187 13.33 4.53 -13.45
N HIS A 188 14.16 3.53 -13.77
CA HIS A 188 14.96 2.78 -12.83
C HIS A 188 16.45 2.79 -13.21
N ASP A 189 17.31 2.92 -12.21
CA ASP A 189 18.73 2.66 -12.33
C ASP A 189 19.05 1.26 -11.82
N PHE A 190 19.94 0.57 -12.53
CA PHE A 190 20.35 -0.80 -12.23
C PHE A 190 21.85 -0.85 -11.98
N TYR A 191 22.27 -1.51 -10.90
CA TYR A 191 23.69 -1.71 -10.61
C TYR A 191 23.94 -2.97 -9.78
N SER A 192 25.12 -3.57 -9.90
CA SER A 192 25.46 -4.79 -9.17
C SER A 192 25.92 -4.48 -7.74
N GLN A 193 25.52 -5.32 -6.78
CA GLN A 193 25.89 -5.16 -5.37
C GLN A 193 27.41 -5.37 -5.20
N GLY A 194 28.16 -4.27 -5.07
CA GLY A 194 29.63 -4.29 -4.93
C GLY A 194 30.41 -3.59 -6.06
N SER A 195 29.69 -2.96 -7.00
CA SER A 195 30.26 -2.01 -7.97
C SER A 195 30.38 -0.58 -7.42
#